data_AF-A0A7K7TJT0-F1
#
_entry.id   AF-A0A7K7TJT0-F1
#
_cell.length_a   1.000
_cell.length_b   1.000
_cell.length_c   1.000
_cell.angle_alpha   90.00
_cell.angle_beta   90.00
_cell.angle_gamma   90.00
#
_symmetry.space_group_name_H-M   'P 1'
#
loop_
_entity.id
_entity.type
_entity.pdbx_description
1 polymer ?
#
loop_
_entity_poly.entity_id
_entity_poly.type
_entity_poly.pdbx_seq_one_letter_code
_entity_poly.pdbx_strand_id
1 'polypeptide(L)'
;SDYSNQGIDQLQKVIETIKTNPDDRRIIMCAWNPKDISLMALPPCHALCQFYVLNGELSCQLYQRSGDMGLGVPFNIASYSLLTYMIAHVTGLKVGYLIILLDLYYFYTVNLLLFQLQREPRPFPKLRILRNVDDINDFKAEDFQIEDYNPHPAIKMEMAV
;
A
#
# COMPACT_ATOMS: atom_id res chain seq x y z
N SER A 1 -18.22 4.99 18.89
CA SER A 1 -18.47 6.39 18.50
C SER A 1 -18.71 6.45 17.01
N ASP A 2 -19.51 7.43 16.55
CA ASP A 2 -19.67 7.75 15.13
C ASP A 2 -18.71 8.89 14.77
N TYR A 3 -17.94 8.72 13.70
CA TYR A 3 -16.95 9.68 13.19
C TYR A 3 -17.36 10.30 11.85
N SER A 4 -18.58 10.04 11.38
CA SER A 4 -19.10 10.60 10.13
C SER A 4 -19.01 12.12 10.13
N ASN A 5 -18.52 12.70 9.03
CA ASN A 5 -18.32 14.15 8.84
C ASN A 5 -17.37 14.82 9.85
N GLN A 6 -16.49 14.07 10.51
CA GLN A 6 -15.45 14.61 11.38
C GLN A 6 -14.06 14.45 10.75
N GLY A 7 -13.18 15.42 11.02
CA GLY A 7 -11.81 15.42 10.50
C GLY A 7 -11.74 15.80 9.01
N ILE A 8 -10.68 15.33 8.35
CA ILE A 8 -10.45 15.55 6.91
C ILE A 8 -10.39 14.18 6.23
N ASP A 9 -11.31 13.95 5.30
CA ASP A 9 -11.28 12.75 4.46
C ASP A 9 -10.22 12.89 3.36
N GLN A 10 -8.99 12.51 3.72
CA GLN A 10 -7.85 12.58 2.82
C GLN A 10 -8.01 11.62 1.62
N LEU A 11 -8.60 10.44 1.83
CA LEU A 11 -8.74 9.43 0.79
C LEU A 11 -9.73 9.90 -0.28
N GLN A 12 -10.89 10.39 0.14
CA GLN A 12 -11.87 10.96 -0.77
C GLN A 12 -11.28 12.14 -1.55
N LYS A 13 -10.57 13.05 -0.86
CA LYS A 13 -9.90 14.19 -1.52
C LYS A 13 -8.85 13.75 -2.54
N VAL A 14 -8.10 12.70 -2.27
CA VAL A 14 -7.13 12.11 -3.22
C VAL A 14 -7.87 11.63 -4.47
N ILE A 15 -8.93 10.83 -4.32
CA ILE A 15 -9.71 10.28 -5.44
C ILE A 15 -10.33 11.41 -6.27
N GLU A 16 -10.93 12.41 -5.64
CA GLU A 16 -11.53 13.56 -6.31
C GLU A 16 -10.49 14.39 -7.07
N THR A 17 -9.32 14.63 -6.47
CA THR A 17 -8.24 15.36 -7.12
C THR A 17 -7.71 14.59 -8.33
N ILE A 18 -7.55 13.27 -8.24
CA ILE A 18 -7.17 12.43 -9.38
C ILE A 18 -8.18 12.55 -10.54
N LYS A 19 -9.49 12.56 -10.22
CA LYS A 19 -10.56 12.66 -11.24
C LYS A 19 -10.63 14.04 -11.90
N THR A 20 -10.34 15.11 -11.16
CA THR A 20 -10.64 16.50 -11.58
C THR A 20 -9.42 17.33 -11.92
N ASN A 21 -8.27 17.01 -11.33
CA ASN A 21 -6.98 17.68 -11.54
C ASN A 21 -5.82 16.68 -11.44
N PRO A 22 -5.71 15.70 -12.37
CA PRO A 22 -4.76 14.59 -12.28
C PRO A 22 -3.28 15.03 -12.28
N ASP A 23 -2.97 16.20 -12.82
CA ASP A 23 -1.62 16.78 -12.86
C ASP A 23 -1.22 17.49 -11.56
N ASP A 24 -2.09 17.50 -10.54
CA ASP A 24 -1.78 18.09 -9.24
C ASP A 24 -0.59 17.38 -8.58
N ARG A 25 0.34 18.16 -8.06
CA ARG A 25 1.55 17.67 -7.39
C ARG A 25 1.35 17.49 -5.87
N ARG A 26 0.10 17.61 -5.39
CA ARG A 26 -0.26 17.61 -3.96
C ARG A 26 -1.26 16.51 -3.60
N ILE A 27 -1.35 15.46 -4.43
CA ILE A 27 -2.21 14.30 -4.18
C ILE A 27 -1.54 13.43 -3.10
N ILE A 28 -1.72 13.81 -1.84
CA ILE A 28 -1.00 13.25 -0.69
C ILE A 28 -1.99 12.75 0.36
N MET A 29 -1.67 11.61 0.96
CA MET A 29 -2.32 11.08 2.16
C MET A 29 -1.27 10.85 3.26
N CYS A 30 -1.49 11.42 4.44
CA CYS A 30 -0.58 11.37 5.57
C CYS A 30 -1.25 10.79 6.82
N ALA A 31 -0.60 9.78 7.42
CA ALA A 31 -1.03 9.18 8.68
C ALA A 31 -0.32 9.77 9.91
N TRP A 32 0.79 10.51 9.71
CA TRP A 32 1.56 11.09 10.80
C TRP A 32 0.89 12.35 11.35
N ASN A 33 0.15 12.21 12.46
CA ASN A 33 -0.50 13.31 13.15
C ASN A 33 0.21 13.62 14.50
N PRO A 34 1.02 14.68 14.59
CA PRO A 34 1.77 15.02 15.81
C PRO A 34 0.92 15.17 17.07
N LYS A 35 -0.33 15.63 16.94
CA LYS A 35 -1.23 15.85 18.07
C LYS A 35 -1.72 14.52 18.67
N ASP A 36 -1.92 13.51 17.81
CA ASP A 36 -2.58 12.27 18.19
C ASP A 36 -1.61 11.09 18.35
N ILE A 37 -0.32 11.26 18.02
CA ILE A 37 0.71 10.20 18.13
C ILE A 37 0.75 9.54 19.51
N SER A 38 0.60 10.32 20.58
CA SER A 38 0.62 9.79 21.96
C SER A 38 -0.64 8.98 22.33
N LEU A 39 -1.69 9.07 21.51
CA LEU A 39 -2.94 8.33 21.69
C LEU A 39 -2.93 6.99 20.93
N MET A 40 -1.98 6.79 20.01
CA MET A 40 -1.89 5.59 19.17
C MET A 40 -1.16 4.47 19.91
N ALA A 41 -1.62 3.23 19.76
CA ALA A 41 -0.93 2.06 20.31
C ALA A 41 0.50 1.92 19.74
N LEU A 42 0.67 2.24 18.46
CA LEU A 42 1.96 2.33 17.77
C LEU A 42 1.92 3.49 16.77
N PRO A 43 2.95 4.35 16.69
CA PRO A 43 3.03 5.38 15.67
C PRO A 43 3.04 4.78 14.26
N PRO A 44 2.47 5.43 13.23
CA PRO A 44 2.38 4.87 11.89
C PRO A 44 3.75 4.59 11.28
N CYS A 45 3.99 3.36 10.80
CA CYS A 45 5.23 3.02 10.08
C CYS A 45 5.21 3.58 8.65
N HIS A 46 4.07 3.45 7.97
CA HIS A 46 3.77 3.98 6.63
C HIS A 46 3.17 5.38 6.80
N ALA A 47 4.05 6.38 6.90
CA ALA A 47 3.71 7.68 7.43
C ALA A 47 3.04 8.60 6.39
N LEU A 48 3.45 8.53 5.13
CA LEU A 48 2.97 9.40 4.06
C LEU A 48 3.02 8.67 2.72
N CYS A 49 2.00 8.85 1.89
CA CYS A 49 2.06 8.45 0.49
C CYS A 49 1.61 9.59 -0.42
N GLN A 50 2.23 9.68 -1.59
CA GLN A 50 1.90 10.61 -2.65
C GLN A 50 1.53 9.83 -3.91
N PHE A 51 0.47 10.27 -4.58
CA PHE A 51 0.06 9.73 -5.86
C PHE A 51 0.44 10.69 -6.99
N TYR A 52 0.67 10.13 -8.18
CA TYR A 52 0.85 10.93 -9.39
C TYR A 52 0.21 10.22 -10.58
N VAL A 53 -0.32 11.02 -11.51
CA VAL A 53 -0.87 10.53 -12.78
C VAL A 53 0.06 10.95 -13.91
N LEU A 54 0.42 10.01 -14.78
CA LEU A 54 1.18 10.30 -16.00
C LEU A 54 0.74 9.34 -17.10
N ASN A 55 0.45 9.86 -18.30
CA ASN A 55 0.05 9.04 -19.45
C ASN A 55 -1.13 8.08 -19.20
N GLY A 56 -2.08 8.48 -18.34
CA GLY A 56 -3.23 7.64 -17.97
C GLY A 56 -2.91 6.53 -16.96
N GLU A 57 -1.73 6.55 -16.34
CA GLU A 57 -1.31 5.63 -15.29
C GLU A 57 -1.22 6.32 -13.93
N LEU A 58 -1.81 5.72 -12.91
CA LEU A 58 -1.70 6.13 -11.51
C LEU A 58 -0.55 5.39 -10.84
N SER A 59 0.36 6.15 -10.24
CA SER A 59 1.48 5.61 -9.48
C SER A 59 1.45 6.13 -8.04
N CYS A 60 2.11 5.41 -7.14
CA CYS A 60 2.16 5.70 -5.71
C CYS A 60 3.60 5.70 -5.20
N GLN A 61 3.95 6.72 -4.44
CA GLN A 61 5.20 6.78 -3.68
C GLN A 61 4.87 6.76 -2.19
N LEU A 62 5.33 5.73 -1.49
CA LEU A 62 5.20 5.57 -0.04
C LEU A 62 6.50 5.98 0.65
N TYR A 63 6.40 6.78 1.71
CA TYR A 63 7.45 6.97 2.71
C TYR A 63 7.13 6.13 3.95
N GLN A 64 8.06 5.23 4.28
CA GLN A 64 7.98 4.35 5.43
C GLN A 64 9.14 4.64 6.38
N ARG A 65 8.82 5.14 7.58
CA ARG A 65 9.84 5.53 8.59
C ARG A 65 10.57 4.33 9.20
N SER A 66 9.96 3.14 9.14
CA SER A 66 10.37 1.95 9.88
C SER A 66 9.84 0.70 9.17
N GLY A 67 10.73 -0.20 8.77
CA GLY A 67 10.37 -1.42 8.05
C GLY A 67 11.07 -2.65 8.59
N ASP A 68 10.25 -3.57 9.11
CA ASP A 68 10.66 -4.95 9.33
C ASP A 68 10.80 -5.64 7.97
N MET A 69 12.02 -5.97 7.59
CA MET A 69 12.32 -6.54 6.27
C MET A 69 11.84 -7.98 6.12
N GLY A 70 11.59 -8.71 7.22
CA GLY A 70 11.13 -10.09 7.19
C GLY A 70 9.62 -10.23 7.18
N LEU A 71 8.92 -9.37 7.92
CA LEU A 71 7.46 -9.41 8.05
C LEU A 71 6.80 -8.20 7.38
N GLY A 72 7.06 -6.99 7.90
CA GLY A 72 6.31 -5.79 7.55
C GLY A 72 6.42 -5.38 6.07
N VAL A 73 7.65 -5.26 5.56
CA VAL A 73 7.91 -4.74 4.21
C VAL A 73 7.25 -5.57 3.10
N PRO A 74 7.32 -6.92 3.09
CA PRO A 74 6.55 -7.73 2.14
C PRO A 74 5.04 -7.44 2.15
N PHE A 75 4.44 -7.30 3.34
CA PHE A 75 3.02 -6.92 3.46
C PHE A 75 2.76 -5.50 2.98
N ASN A 76 3.65 -4.54 3.28
CA ASN A 76 3.49 -3.15 2.88
C ASN A 76 3.57 -2.97 1.35
N ILE A 77 4.45 -3.72 0.67
CA ILE A 77 4.51 -3.76 -0.81
C ILE A 77 3.17 -4.20 -1.39
N ALA A 78 2.62 -5.32 -0.92
CA ALA A 78 1.35 -5.84 -1.42
C ALA A 78 0.17 -4.90 -1.09
N SER A 79 0.15 -4.36 0.13
CA SER A 79 -0.93 -3.47 0.61
C SER A 79 -1.02 -2.17 -0.18
N TYR A 80 0.10 -1.47 -0.37
CA TYR A 80 0.10 -0.22 -1.14
C TYR A 80 0.01 -0.45 -2.65
N SER A 81 0.44 -1.61 -3.15
CA SER A 81 0.11 -2.03 -4.52
C SER A 81 -1.41 -2.15 -4.67
N LEU A 82 -2.08 -2.90 -3.79
CA LEU A 82 -3.53 -3.08 -3.82
C LEU A 82 -4.28 -1.74 -3.73
N LEU A 83 -3.89 -0.85 -2.81
CA LEU A 83 -4.49 0.49 -2.71
C LEU A 83 -4.35 1.27 -4.04
N THR A 84 -3.19 1.19 -4.69
CA THR A 84 -2.96 1.84 -5.98
C THR A 84 -3.85 1.24 -7.07
N TYR A 85 -4.02 -0.08 -7.10
CA TYR A 85 -4.97 -0.76 -8.00
C TYR A 85 -6.42 -0.31 -7.76
N MET A 86 -6.85 -0.23 -6.50
CA MET A 86 -8.21 0.20 -6.14
C MET A 86 -8.47 1.64 -6.56
N ILE A 87 -7.56 2.57 -6.28
CA ILE A 87 -7.71 3.98 -6.67
C ILE A 87 -7.68 4.11 -8.19
N ALA A 88 -6.76 3.41 -8.89
CA ALA A 88 -6.70 3.43 -10.34
C ALA A 88 -8.03 2.94 -10.96
N HIS A 89 -8.58 1.84 -10.41
CA HIS A 89 -9.88 1.29 -10.83
C HIS A 89 -11.01 2.31 -10.74
N VAL A 90 -11.26 2.89 -9.55
CA VAL A 90 -12.39 3.82 -9.33
C VAL A 90 -12.19 5.18 -9.99
N THR A 91 -10.99 5.46 -10.52
CA THR A 91 -10.66 6.67 -11.28
C THR A 91 -10.52 6.42 -12.78
N GLY A 92 -10.70 5.18 -13.25
CA GLY A 92 -10.61 4.82 -14.67
C GLY A 92 -9.19 4.87 -15.25
N LEU A 93 -8.17 4.80 -14.39
CA LEU A 93 -6.76 4.84 -14.76
C LEU A 93 -6.15 3.44 -14.81
N LYS A 94 -5.03 3.32 -15.52
CA LYS A 94 -4.15 2.14 -15.43
C LYS A 94 -3.25 2.25 -14.21
N VAL A 95 -2.71 1.13 -13.76
CA VAL A 95 -1.71 1.12 -12.69
C VAL A 95 -0.33 1.39 -13.28
N GLY A 96 0.41 2.31 -12.68
CA GLY A 96 1.81 2.59 -12.98
C GLY A 96 2.73 1.96 -11.93
N TYR A 97 3.57 2.77 -11.30
CA TYR A 97 4.63 2.32 -10.40
C TYR A 97 4.24 2.44 -8.93
N LEU A 98 4.75 1.50 -8.12
CA LEU A 98 4.87 1.67 -6.68
C LEU A 98 6.34 1.94 -6.33
N ILE A 99 6.59 3.06 -5.66
CA ILE A 99 7.91 3.46 -5.16
C ILE A 99 7.84 3.48 -3.64
N ILE A 100 8.78 2.82 -2.96
CA ILE A 100 8.84 2.83 -1.49
C ILE A 100 10.18 3.43 -1.07
N LEU A 101 10.10 4.54 -0.33
CA LEU A 101 11.20 5.15 0.38
C LEU A 101 11.19 4.60 1.80
N LEU A 102 12.19 3.78 2.13
CA LEU A 102 12.34 3.19 3.45
C LEU A 102 13.50 3.87 4.19
N ASP A 103 13.20 4.43 5.36
CA ASP A 103 14.18 5.16 6.17
C ASP A 103 14.96 4.20 7.08
N LEU A 104 14.35 3.76 8.20
CA LEU A 104 14.92 2.73 9.05
C LEU A 104 14.45 1.34 8.59
N TYR A 105 15.39 0.43 8.36
CA TYR A 105 15.11 -0.98 8.08
C TYR A 105 15.88 -1.88 9.05
N TYR A 106 15.26 -2.99 9.43
CA TYR A 106 15.84 -3.92 10.40
C TYR A 106 15.42 -5.37 10.13
N PHE A 107 16.18 -6.28 10.74
CA PHE A 107 16.05 -7.73 10.58
C PHE A 107 16.10 -8.39 11.96
N TYR A 108 15.07 -9.16 12.33
CA TYR A 108 15.09 -9.96 13.56
C TYR A 108 15.54 -11.40 13.31
N THR A 109 14.99 -12.05 12.28
CA THR A 109 15.25 -13.49 12.01
C THR A 109 16.23 -13.71 10.85
N VAL A 110 17.46 -13.22 11.01
CA VAL A 110 18.49 -13.18 9.95
C VAL A 110 18.71 -14.55 9.28
N ASN A 111 18.79 -15.65 10.03
CA ASN A 111 19.02 -16.98 9.46
C ASN A 111 17.92 -17.42 8.47
N LEU A 112 16.65 -17.09 8.77
CA LEU A 112 15.54 -17.42 7.88
C LEU A 112 15.54 -16.56 6.61
N LEU A 113 15.98 -15.31 6.71
CA LEU A 113 16.15 -14.42 5.57
C LEU A 113 17.33 -14.85 4.69
N LEU A 114 18.45 -15.25 5.28
CA LEU A 114 19.58 -15.82 4.53
C LEU A 114 19.16 -17.07 3.76
N PHE A 115 18.31 -17.91 4.36
CA PHE A 115 17.71 -19.05 3.66
C PHE A 115 16.78 -18.60 2.52
N GLN A 116 15.95 -17.56 2.72
CA GLN A 116 15.11 -17.00 1.65
C GLN A 116 15.95 -16.49 0.47
N LEU A 117 17.11 -15.88 0.73
CA LEU A 117 18.04 -15.37 -0.29
C LEU A 117 18.68 -16.48 -1.14
N GLN A 118 18.65 -17.74 -0.71
CA GLN A 118 19.10 -18.88 -1.53
C GLN A 118 18.05 -19.30 -2.58
N ARG A 119 16.85 -18.71 -2.56
CA ARG A 119 15.76 -19.07 -3.49
C ARG A 119 15.80 -18.16 -4.71
N GLU A 120 15.90 -18.76 -5.89
CA GLU A 120 15.72 -18.04 -7.15
C GLU A 120 14.31 -17.42 -7.23
N PRO A 121 14.18 -16.10 -7.49
CA PRO A 121 12.89 -15.47 -7.70
C PRO A 121 12.11 -16.12 -8.86
N ARG A 122 10.79 -16.26 -8.68
CA ARG A 122 9.87 -16.70 -9.72
C ARG A 122 9.12 -15.49 -10.30
N PRO A 123 8.51 -15.60 -11.50
CA PRO A 123 7.68 -14.53 -12.03
C PRO A 123 6.63 -14.05 -11.02
N PHE A 124 6.40 -12.74 -10.97
CA PHE A 124 5.35 -12.17 -10.13
C PHE A 124 3.96 -12.64 -10.58
N PRO A 125 3.00 -12.79 -9.64
CA PRO A 125 1.62 -13.04 -9.98
C PRO A 125 0.98 -11.82 -10.65
N LYS A 126 -0.26 -11.98 -11.11
CA LYS A 126 -1.11 -10.86 -11.56
C LYS A 126 -2.27 -10.70 -10.60
N LEU A 127 -2.68 -9.45 -10.39
CA LEU A 127 -3.90 -9.11 -9.67
C LEU A 127 -4.97 -8.70 -10.67
N ARG A 128 -6.14 -9.33 -10.59
CA ARG A 128 -7.32 -8.99 -11.37
C ARG A 128 -8.46 -8.56 -10.46
N ILE A 129 -9.08 -7.43 -10.81
CA ILE A 129 -10.33 -6.97 -10.19
C ILE A 129 -11.49 -7.53 -11.03
N LEU A 130 -12.36 -8.32 -10.39
CA LEU A 130 -13.42 -9.09 -11.06
C LEU A 130 -14.69 -8.29 -11.31
N ARG A 131 -15.01 -7.36 -10.42
CA ARG A 131 -16.22 -6.54 -10.46
C ARG A 131 -15.88 -5.11 -10.79
N ASN A 132 -16.71 -4.46 -11.61
CA ASN A 132 -16.62 -3.01 -11.76
C ASN A 132 -17.22 -2.34 -10.52
N VAL A 133 -16.36 -1.70 -9.72
CA VAL A 133 -16.73 -0.97 -8.50
C VAL A 133 -16.53 0.53 -8.73
N ASP A 134 -17.52 1.35 -8.37
CA ASP A 134 -17.48 2.81 -8.58
C ASP A 134 -17.01 3.59 -7.33
N ASP A 135 -17.25 3.05 -6.13
CA ASP A 135 -16.82 3.61 -4.84
C ASP A 135 -15.74 2.74 -4.19
N ILE A 136 -14.69 3.37 -3.66
CA ILE A 136 -13.57 2.64 -3.04
C ILE A 136 -13.99 1.85 -1.79
N ASN A 137 -15.07 2.26 -1.12
CA ASN A 137 -15.59 1.60 0.08
C ASN A 137 -16.38 0.32 -0.23
N ASP A 138 -16.79 0.13 -1.49
CA ASP A 138 -17.62 -1.00 -1.89
C ASP A 138 -16.83 -2.26 -2.23
N PHE A 139 -15.49 -2.21 -2.21
CA PHE A 139 -14.64 -3.36 -2.55
C PHE A 139 -14.77 -4.53 -1.56
N LYS A 140 -15.11 -5.69 -2.11
CA LYS A 140 -15.13 -7.06 -1.58
C LYS A 140 -13.75 -7.71 -1.58
N ALA A 141 -13.39 -8.53 -0.60
CA ALA A 141 -12.26 -9.46 -0.76
C ALA A 141 -12.44 -10.40 -1.98
N GLU A 142 -13.69 -10.80 -2.23
CA GLU A 142 -14.12 -11.60 -3.39
C GLU A 142 -13.98 -10.89 -4.74
N ASP A 143 -13.78 -9.56 -4.75
CA ASP A 143 -13.56 -8.81 -6.00
C ASP A 143 -12.13 -8.95 -6.53
N PHE A 144 -11.22 -9.55 -5.76
CA PHE A 144 -9.80 -9.67 -6.10
C PHE A 144 -9.42 -11.12 -6.38
N GLN A 145 -8.79 -11.35 -7.53
CA GLN A 145 -8.22 -12.63 -7.90
C GLN A 145 -6.71 -12.49 -8.13
N ILE A 146 -5.93 -13.33 -7.45
CA ILE A 146 -4.50 -13.45 -7.70
C ILE A 146 -4.29 -14.62 -8.68
N GLU A 147 -3.79 -14.31 -9.86
CA GLU A 147 -3.50 -15.27 -10.92
C GLU A 147 -2.00 -15.60 -10.95
N ASP A 148 -1.64 -16.81 -11.33
CA ASP A 148 -0.26 -17.27 -11.53
C ASP A 148 0.66 -17.18 -10.28
N TYR A 149 0.09 -17.18 -9.07
CA TYR A 149 0.87 -17.15 -7.83
C TYR A 149 1.47 -18.52 -7.49
N ASN A 150 2.73 -18.72 -7.85
CA ASN A 150 3.49 -19.93 -7.59
C ASN A 150 4.72 -19.66 -6.67
N PRO A 151 4.51 -19.31 -5.39
CA PRO A 151 5.61 -18.98 -4.48
C PRO A 151 6.40 -20.22 -4.05
N HIS A 152 7.59 -20.00 -3.48
CA HIS A 152 8.26 -21.02 -2.68
C HIS A 152 7.49 -21.30 -1.37
N PRO A 153 7.73 -22.43 -0.68
CA PRO A 153 7.07 -22.73 0.59
C PRO A 153 7.22 -21.62 1.63
N ALA A 154 6.16 -21.39 2.42
CA ALA A 154 6.13 -20.36 3.44
C ALA A 154 7.29 -20.51 4.44
N ILE A 155 7.85 -19.37 4.86
CA ILE A 155 8.84 -19.28 5.94
C ILE A 155 8.12 -18.66 7.13
N LYS A 156 8.02 -19.40 8.24
CA LYS A 156 7.39 -18.89 9.45
C LYS A 156 8.39 -18.03 10.22
N MET A 157 8.08 -16.76 10.43
CA MET A 157 8.86 -15.83 11.26
C MET A 157 7.96 -15.31 12.38
N GLU A 158 8.53 -15.17 13.57
CA GLU A 158 7.84 -14.62 14.74
C GLU A 158 7.93 -13.08 14.72
N MET A 159 6.84 -12.42 15.07
CA MET A 159 6.82 -10.95 15.20
C MET A 159 7.56 -10.54 16.47
N ALA A 160 8.44 -9.55 16.37
CA ALA A 160 9.00 -8.92 17.57
C ALA A 160 7.91 -8.11 18.27
N VAL A 161 7.72 -8.38 19.56
CA VAL A 161 6.80 -7.63 20.44
C VAL A 161 7.54 -6.48 21.07
#